data_AF-A0A0Q5ZSW3-F1
#
_entry.id   AF-A0A0Q5ZSW3-F1
#
_cell.length_a   1.000
_cell.length_b   1.000
_cell.length_c   1.000
_cell.angle_alpha   90.00
_cell.angle_beta   90.00
_cell.angle_gamma   90.00
#
_symmetry.space_group_name_H-M   'P 1'
#
loop_
_entity.id
_entity.type
_entity.pdbx_description
1 polymer ?
#
loop_
_entity_poly.entity_id
_entity_poly.type
_entity_poly.pdbx_seq_one_letter_code
_entity_poly.pdbx_strand_id
1 'polypeptide(L)'
;MQYQKKVFRYKVAVGVTNKRLREGIFINNKPMTQIYLNNDIKEKYNIDWNCAREESLPNTTLQNIHLICDYFKIDISKYFTVVKEVSDDEIDEAINSKKKLIRLYSIYLKY
;
A
#
# COMPACT_ATOMS: atom_id res chain seq x y z
N MET A 1 -10.07 12.62 17.63
CA MET A 1 -9.11 11.55 17.22
C MET A 1 -9.69 10.43 16.37
N GLN A 2 -10.98 10.10 16.47
CA GLN A 2 -11.58 9.04 15.64
C GLN A 2 -11.29 9.22 14.14
N TYR A 3 -11.27 10.47 13.66
CA TYR A 3 -10.86 10.80 12.30
C TYR A 3 -9.40 10.40 11.99
N GLN A 4 -8.44 10.73 12.85
CA GLN A 4 -7.03 10.35 12.65
C GLN A 4 -6.85 8.83 12.68
N LYS A 5 -7.56 8.12 13.56
CA LYS A 5 -7.60 6.65 13.58
C LYS A 5 -8.15 6.09 12.26
N LYS A 6 -9.25 6.65 11.75
CA LYS A 6 -9.84 6.28 10.45
C LYS A 6 -8.85 6.52 9.31
N VAL A 7 -8.18 7.68 9.29
CA VAL A 7 -7.15 8.01 8.28
C VAL A 7 -5.97 7.03 8.36
N PHE A 8 -5.51 6.67 9.57
CA PHE A 8 -4.45 5.70 9.72
C PHE A 8 -4.84 4.33 9.16
N ARG A 9 -6.02 3.81 9.53
CA ARG A 9 -6.55 2.55 8.98
C ARG A 9 -6.67 2.60 7.46
N TYR A 10 -7.15 3.72 6.92
CA TYR A 10 -7.25 3.92 5.47
C TYR A 10 -5.88 3.87 4.78
N LYS A 11 -4.84 4.50 5.37
CA LYS A 11 -3.46 4.39 4.87
C LYS A 11 -2.95 2.95 4.88
N VAL A 12 -3.28 2.18 5.93
CA VAL A 12 -2.94 0.75 5.97
C VAL A 12 -3.65 -0.02 4.85
N ALA A 13 -4.93 0.24 4.60
CA ALA A 13 -5.68 -0.38 3.50
C ALA A 13 -5.06 -0.07 2.12
N VAL A 14 -4.60 1.16 1.90
CA VAL A 14 -3.83 1.54 0.69
C VAL A 14 -2.55 0.71 0.58
N GLY A 15 -1.78 0.58 1.67
CA GLY A 15 -0.56 -0.22 1.68
C GLY A 15 -0.80 -1.71 1.40
N VAL A 16 -1.88 -2.28 1.98
CA VAL A 16 -2.33 -3.65 1.72
C VAL A 16 -2.71 -3.82 0.25
N THR A 17 -3.44 -2.87 -0.33
CA THR A 17 -3.85 -2.90 -1.74
C THR A 17 -2.64 -2.88 -2.67
N ASN A 18 -1.68 -1.98 -2.44
CA ASN A 18 -0.44 -1.91 -3.21
C ASN A 18 0.34 -3.23 -3.16
N LYS A 19 0.44 -3.83 -1.97
CA LYS A 19 1.08 -5.12 -1.77
C LYS A 19 0.37 -6.24 -2.54
N ARG A 20 -0.96 -6.29 -2.51
CA ARG A 20 -1.75 -7.28 -3.27
C ARG A 20 -1.55 -7.14 -4.78
N LEU A 21 -1.57 -5.91 -5.30
CA LEU A 21 -1.35 -5.66 -6.72
C LEU A 21 0.01 -6.20 -7.17
N ARG A 22 1.06 -5.95 -6.38
CA ARG A 22 2.39 -6.51 -6.64
C ARG A 22 2.40 -8.03 -6.56
N GLU A 23 1.92 -8.60 -5.46
CA GLU A 23 2.00 -10.05 -5.21
C GLU A 23 1.08 -10.87 -6.12
N GLY A 24 0.10 -10.25 -6.76
CA GLY A 24 -0.74 -10.85 -7.79
C GLY A 24 0.00 -11.09 -9.12
N ILE A 25 1.16 -10.48 -9.34
CA ILE A 25 1.98 -10.73 -10.53
C ILE A 25 3.09 -11.73 -10.20
N PHE A 26 3.24 -12.75 -11.04
CA PHE A 26 4.22 -13.82 -10.85
C PHE A 26 5.35 -13.69 -11.87
N ILE A 27 6.59 -13.62 -11.39
CA ILE A 27 7.82 -13.65 -12.18
C ILE A 27 8.55 -14.95 -11.85
N ASN A 28 8.78 -15.80 -12.87
CA ASN A 28 9.38 -17.13 -12.68
C ASN A 28 8.67 -17.96 -11.59
N ASN A 29 7.34 -18.00 -11.63
CA ASN A 29 6.47 -18.69 -10.67
C ASN A 29 6.59 -18.23 -9.21
N LYS A 30 7.13 -17.02 -8.96
CA LYS A 30 7.17 -16.41 -7.63
C LYS A 30 6.48 -15.04 -7.66
N PRO A 31 5.78 -14.63 -6.59
CA PRO A 31 5.24 -13.27 -6.50
C PRO A 31 6.34 -12.23 -6.74
N MET A 32 6.00 -11.19 -7.51
CA MET A 32 6.91 -10.08 -7.82
C MET A 32 7.48 -9.49 -6.52
N THR A 33 8.79 -9.25 -6.46
CA THR A 33 9.43 -8.67 -5.28
C THR A 33 9.36 -7.15 -5.31
N GLN A 34 9.49 -6.51 -4.14
CA GLN A 34 9.54 -5.04 -4.05
C GLN A 34 10.72 -4.45 -4.83
N ILE A 35 11.87 -5.13 -4.82
CA ILE A 35 13.08 -4.73 -5.56
C ILE A 35 12.81 -4.78 -7.06
N TYR A 36 12.17 -5.85 -7.54
CA TYR A 36 11.80 -5.97 -8.94
C TYR A 36 10.91 -4.81 -9.38
N LEU A 37 9.83 -4.53 -8.63
CA LEU A 37 8.91 -3.44 -8.95
C LEU A 37 9.60 -2.07 -8.97
N ASN A 38 10.49 -1.78 -8.01
CA ASN A 38 11.24 -0.53 -7.99
C ASN A 38 12.11 -0.37 -9.25
N ASN A 39 12.82 -1.43 -9.64
CA ASN A 39 13.69 -1.41 -10.81
C ASN A 39 12.89 -1.22 -12.10
N ASP A 40 11.76 -1.93 -12.23
CA ASP A 40 10.91 -1.87 -13.42
C ASP A 40 10.23 -0.49 -13.56
N ILE A 41 9.79 0.12 -12.45
CA ILE A 41 9.30 1.50 -12.46
C ILE A 41 10.40 2.48 -12.86
N LYS A 42 11.62 2.30 -12.34
CA LYS A 42 12.76 3.16 -12.70
C LYS A 42 13.07 3.05 -14.19
N GLU A 43 13.05 1.84 -14.76
CA GLU A 43 13.29 1.61 -16.18
C GLU A 43 12.18 2.23 -17.06
N LYS A 44 10.91 1.98 -16.71
CA LYS A 44 9.76 2.38 -17.52
C LYS A 44 9.45 3.88 -17.45
N TYR A 45 9.61 4.50 -16.28
CA TYR A 45 9.20 5.90 -16.05
C TYR A 45 10.34 6.85 -15.72
N ASN A 46 11.57 6.34 -15.54
CA ASN A 46 12.72 7.12 -15.07
C ASN A 46 12.48 7.81 -13.70
N ILE A 47 11.71 7.17 -12.81
CA ILE A 47 11.37 7.69 -11.48
C ILE A 47 11.96 6.79 -10.39
N ASP A 48 12.62 7.39 -9.41
CA ASP A 48 13.03 6.70 -8.19
C ASP A 48 11.84 6.57 -7.22
N TRP A 49 11.16 5.44 -7.31
CA TRP A 49 10.00 5.11 -6.49
C TRP A 49 10.33 4.04 -5.45
N ASN A 50 9.66 4.08 -4.29
CA ASN A 50 9.95 3.17 -3.17
C ASN A 50 8.72 2.36 -2.76
N CYS A 51 8.63 1.14 -3.31
CA CYS A 51 7.60 0.16 -3.03
C CYS A 51 7.42 -0.14 -1.53
N ALA A 52 8.52 -0.33 -0.80
CA ALA A 52 8.47 -0.67 0.63
C ALA A 52 7.79 0.45 1.46
N ARG A 53 7.99 1.71 1.08
CA ARG A 53 7.31 2.86 1.69
C ARG A 53 5.81 2.85 1.38
N GLU A 54 5.46 2.61 0.12
CA GLU A 54 4.06 2.62 -0.36
C GLU A 54 3.25 1.41 0.13
N GLU A 55 3.88 0.31 0.54
CA GLU A 55 3.23 -0.89 1.09
C GLU A 55 3.20 -0.96 2.64
N SER A 56 3.81 0.00 3.33
CA SER A 56 3.96 -0.06 4.80
C SER A 56 2.96 0.82 5.53
N LEU A 57 3.17 2.12 5.50
CA LEU A 57 2.22 3.15 5.95
C LEU A 57 2.38 4.32 4.99
N PRO A 58 1.75 4.22 3.81
CA PRO A 58 1.99 5.18 2.75
C PRO A 58 1.71 6.62 3.18
N ASN A 59 2.53 7.52 2.66
CA ASN A 59 2.15 8.91 2.48
C ASN A 59 1.96 9.16 0.97
N THR A 60 1.14 8.32 0.34
CA THR A 60 0.95 8.28 -1.11
C THR A 60 0.42 9.63 -1.59
N THR A 61 1.06 10.19 -2.60
CA THR A 61 0.60 11.39 -3.32
C THR A 61 -0.31 11.01 -4.47
N LEU A 62 -1.05 11.97 -5.02
CA LEU A 62 -1.82 11.73 -6.26
C LEU A 62 -0.93 11.21 -7.40
N GLN A 63 0.31 11.70 -7.49
CA GLN A 63 1.29 11.22 -8.45
C GLN A 63 1.61 9.74 -8.25
N ASN A 64 1.81 9.29 -7.01
CA ASN A 64 2.07 7.87 -6.74
C ASN A 64 0.84 7.00 -7.00
N ILE A 65 -0.38 7.47 -6.70
CA ILE A 65 -1.61 6.74 -7.05
C ILE A 65 -1.70 6.57 -8.56
N HIS A 66 -1.49 7.65 -9.32
CA HIS A 66 -1.52 7.60 -10.77
C HIS A 66 -0.46 6.65 -11.34
N LEU A 67 0.78 6.72 -10.82
CA LEU A 67 1.88 5.83 -11.22
C LEU A 67 1.53 4.35 -10.98
N ILE A 68 1.02 4.01 -9.79
CA ILE A 68 0.62 2.64 -9.45
C ILE A 68 -0.51 2.18 -10.38
N CYS A 69 -1.52 3.02 -10.59
CA CYS A 69 -2.65 2.69 -11.45
C CYS A 69 -2.23 2.46 -12.90
N ASP A 70 -1.39 3.35 -13.45
CA ASP A 70 -0.84 3.23 -14.80
C ASP A 70 0.04 1.98 -14.95
N TYR A 71 0.92 1.72 -13.98
CA TYR A 71 1.81 0.55 -14.00
C TYR A 71 1.03 -0.76 -14.02
N PHE A 72 0.07 -0.92 -13.11
CA PHE A 72 -0.76 -2.13 -13.00
C PHE A 72 -1.94 -2.16 -13.98
N LYS A 73 -2.09 -1.15 -14.84
CA LYS A 73 -3.19 -0.99 -15.80
C LYS A 73 -4.57 -1.12 -15.13
N ILE A 74 -4.71 -0.54 -13.94
CA ILE A 74 -5.96 -0.51 -13.17
C ILE A 74 -6.57 0.88 -13.23
N ASP A 75 -7.88 0.96 -13.49
CA ASP A 75 -8.59 2.22 -13.43
C ASP A 75 -8.58 2.81 -12.00
N ILE A 76 -8.48 4.14 -11.90
CA ILE A 76 -8.33 4.81 -10.59
C ILE A 76 -9.56 4.62 -9.70
N SER A 77 -10.77 4.55 -10.27
CA SER A 77 -12.00 4.30 -9.51
C SER A 77 -12.04 2.86 -9.02
N LYS A 78 -11.56 1.92 -9.84
CA LYS A 78 -11.42 0.51 -9.45
C LYS A 78 -10.38 0.35 -8.35
N TYR A 79 -9.26 1.06 -8.41
CA TYR A 79 -8.25 1.07 -7.35
C TYR A 79 -8.85 1.43 -5.99
N PHE A 80 -9.60 2.54 -5.92
CA PHE A 80 -10.24 2.95 -4.66
C PHE A 80 -11.38 2.04 -4.22
N THR A 81 -12.02 1.35 -5.17
CA THR A 81 -12.98 0.29 -4.84
C THR A 81 -12.29 -0.86 -4.12
N VAL A 82 -11.14 -1.33 -4.63
CA VAL A 82 -10.34 -2.38 -3.98
C VAL A 82 -9.82 -1.93 -2.61
N VAL A 83 -9.37 -0.67 -2.47
CA VAL A 83 -8.97 -0.12 -1.16
C VAL A 83 -10.12 -0.16 -0.16
N LYS A 84 -11.34 0.15 -0.59
CA LYS A 84 -12.55 0.12 0.26
C LYS A 84 -12.97 -1.30 0.64
N GLU A 85 -12.64 -2.29 -0.20
CA GLU A 85 -12.94 -3.71 0.03
C GLU A 85 -11.96 -4.40 0.98
N VAL A 86 -10.86 -3.75 1.38
CA VAL A 86 -9.96 -4.29 2.41
C VAL A 86 -10.71 -4.34 3.75
N SER A 87 -10.82 -5.55 4.30
CA SER A 87 -11.58 -5.79 5.52
C SER A 87 -10.88 -5.23 6.77
N ASP A 88 -11.66 -4.99 7.83
CA ASP A 88 -11.10 -4.52 9.11
C ASP A 88 -10.12 -5.53 9.73
N ASP A 89 -10.38 -6.84 9.57
CA ASP A 89 -9.50 -7.92 10.05
C ASP A 89 -8.15 -7.88 9.34
N GLU A 90 -8.12 -7.66 8.04
CA GLU A 90 -6.88 -7.57 7.26
C GLU A 90 -6.08 -6.30 7.62
N ILE A 91 -6.78 -5.20 7.90
CA ILE A 91 -6.14 -3.99 8.41
C ILE A 91 -5.49 -4.27 9.77
N ASP A 92 -6.21 -4.96 10.67
CA ASP A 92 -5.69 -5.29 12.00
C ASP A 92 -4.52 -6.28 11.94
N GLU A 93 -4.58 -7.29 11.07
CA GLU A 93 -3.46 -8.20 10.81
C GLU A 93 -2.25 -7.44 10.28
N ALA A 94 -2.45 -6.54 9.31
CA ALA A 94 -1.36 -5.72 8.77
C ALA A 94 -0.73 -4.82 9.85
N ILE A 95 -1.51 -4.21 10.73
CA ILE A 95 -1.02 -3.41 11.86
C ILE A 95 -0.22 -4.28 12.84
N ASN A 96 -0.78 -5.44 13.23
CA ASN A 96 -0.19 -6.32 14.23
C ASN A 96 1.05 -7.07 13.73
N SER A 97 1.20 -7.25 12.42
CA SER A 97 2.39 -7.87 11.83
C SER A 97 3.68 -7.05 11.95
N LYS A 98 3.58 -5.74 12.27
CA LYS A 98 4.73 -4.81 12.27
C LYS A 98 4.80 -4.00 13.56
N LYS A 99 5.87 -4.21 14.37
CA LYS A 99 6.14 -3.45 15.62
C LYS A 99 6.02 -1.93 15.45
N LYS A 100 6.50 -1.39 14.32
CA LYS A 100 6.40 0.06 14.01
C LYS A 100 4.95 0.52 13.89
N LEU A 101 4.08 -0.25 13.22
CA LEU A 101 2.68 0.11 13.04
C LEU A 101 1.91 0.01 14.36
N ILE A 102 2.13 -1.04 15.15
CA ILE A 102 1.56 -1.15 16.51
C ILE A 102 1.89 0.10 17.33
N ARG A 103 3.17 0.49 17.38
CA ARG A 103 3.61 1.67 18.12
C ARG A 103 2.89 2.93 17.64
N LEU A 104 2.87 3.18 16.33
CA LEU A 104 2.21 4.36 15.77
C LEU A 104 0.69 4.34 15.99
N TYR A 105 0.06 3.18 15.88
CA TYR A 105 -1.38 3.02 16.06
C TYR A 105 -1.81 3.27 17.52
N SER A 106 -1.00 2.82 18.48
CA SER A 106 -1.27 3.00 19.92
C SER A 106 -1.34 4.47 20.37
N ILE A 107 -0.70 5.39 19.63
CA ILE A 107 -0.79 6.83 19.89
C ILE A 107 -2.26 7.29 19.78
N TYR A 108 -3.01 6.71 18.84
CA TYR A 108 -4.41 7.02 18.61
C TYR A 108 -5.38 6.25 19.53
N LEU A 109 -4.87 5.37 20.41
CA LEU A 109 -5.66 4.62 21.40
C LEU A 109 -5.56 5.22 22.81
N LYS A 110 -4.56 6.06 23.09
CA LYS A 110 -4.27 6.57 24.45
C LYS A 110 -4.98 7.87 24.84
N TYR A 111 -5.80 8.44 23.95
CA TYR A 111 -6.56 9.68 24.18
C TYR A 111 -7.98 9.52 23.58
#